data_AF-K1R166-F1
#
_entry.id   AF-K1R166-F1
#
_cell.length_a   1.000
_cell.length_b   1.000
_cell.length_c   1.000
_cell.angle_alpha   90.00
_cell.angle_beta   90.00
_cell.angle_gamma   90.00
#
_symmetry.space_group_name_H-M   'P 1'
#
loop_
_entity.id
_entity.type
_entity.pdbx_description
1 polymer ?
#
loop_
_entity_poly.entity_id
_entity_poly.type
_entity_poly.pdbx_seq_one_letter_code
_entity_poly.pdbx_strand_id
1 'polypeptide(L)'
;MDYGRELQGLICKAHRVGFSMQVAADGYLPSRRHNFAMGLASMHIAQLLDKRWREIRLNKQIDRSLDWREVFNIAIQYRRLVDPEQPIFWVDKMPDYSTEEGYHTEINFIKEEAKRNINENGFMVSTQVPSSRSDERLDGSMVVLSRDNSNKMTFAISIVNNKARTQLYHAEIDAVFNQIQEEIKRIGIGKALNTDSVMDKILTMMYYIYNLMPLTKGNSAVIYSVAVGIIMSVNKFVFGKIPSGKLLEMEAILSGAPDAFILVTKNWMNVRGADVPITIHPKIWDVLPTVRNVVEVLNVNTDLCVMPANP
;
A
#
# COMPACT_ATOMS: atom_id res chain seq x y z
N MET A 1 -9.02 -0.82 30.29
CA MET A 1 -7.81 -0.08 30.66
C MET A 1 -8.04 1.37 30.25
N ASP A 2 -8.00 2.31 31.18
CA ASP A 2 -8.12 3.73 30.88
C ASP A 2 -6.75 4.22 30.43
N TYR A 3 -6.58 4.45 29.13
CA TYR A 3 -5.33 4.96 28.58
C TYR A 3 -5.29 6.47 28.80
N GLY A 4 -4.10 7.01 29.12
CA GLY A 4 -3.93 8.47 29.26
C GLY A 4 -4.44 9.23 28.01
N ARG A 5 -4.92 10.46 28.19
CA ARG A 5 -5.58 11.25 27.12
C ARG A 5 -4.80 11.31 25.82
N GLU A 6 -3.46 11.40 25.90
CA GLU A 6 -2.58 11.45 24.73
C GLU A 6 -2.61 10.14 23.90
N LEU A 7 -2.54 8.99 24.58
CA LEU A 7 -2.63 7.69 23.94
C LEU A 7 -4.04 7.42 23.40
N GLN A 8 -5.09 7.87 24.09
CA GLN A 8 -6.45 7.81 23.57
C GLN A 8 -6.60 8.62 22.27
N GLY A 9 -6.01 9.83 22.21
CA GLY A 9 -5.98 10.64 21.00
C GLY A 9 -5.27 9.96 19.83
N LEU A 10 -4.13 9.31 20.09
CA LEU A 10 -3.41 8.49 19.11
C LEU A 10 -4.26 7.32 18.61
N ILE A 11 -4.88 6.56 19.52
CA ILE A 11 -5.75 5.42 19.21
C ILE A 11 -6.90 5.86 18.31
N CYS A 12 -7.60 6.95 18.66
CA CYS A 12 -8.72 7.42 17.86
C CYS A 12 -8.31 7.96 16.50
N LYS A 13 -7.15 8.62 16.40
CA LYS A 13 -6.62 9.03 15.09
C LYS A 13 -6.27 7.81 14.24
N ALA A 14 -5.54 6.84 14.78
CA ALA A 14 -5.17 5.61 14.07
C ALA A 14 -6.41 4.81 13.63
N HIS A 15 -7.44 4.73 14.48
CA HIS A 15 -8.73 4.13 14.11
C HIS A 15 -9.35 4.83 12.89
N ARG A 16 -9.44 6.17 12.89
CA ARG A 16 -9.95 6.94 11.75
C ARG A 16 -9.13 6.74 10.48
N VAL A 17 -7.80 6.70 10.59
CA VAL A 17 -6.92 6.37 9.46
C VAL A 17 -7.22 4.98 8.93
N GLY A 18 -7.41 4.01 9.82
CA GLY A 18 -7.81 2.64 9.46
C GLY A 18 -9.10 2.57 8.66
N PHE A 19 -10.09 3.44 8.92
CA PHE A 19 -11.32 3.52 8.14
C PHE A 19 -11.18 4.19 6.77
N SER A 20 -10.11 4.93 6.54
CA SER A 20 -9.76 5.46 5.21
C SER A 20 -9.04 4.44 4.31
N MET A 21 -8.73 3.25 4.87
CA MET A 21 -8.19 2.11 4.12
C MET A 21 -9.27 1.50 3.21
N GLN A 22 -8.93 0.41 2.51
CA GLN A 22 -9.80 -0.28 1.54
C GLN A 22 -10.93 -1.09 2.22
N VAL A 23 -11.46 -0.59 3.35
CA VAL A 23 -12.32 -1.31 4.31
C VAL A 23 -13.73 -1.61 3.79
N ALA A 24 -14.17 -0.87 2.78
CA ALA A 24 -15.50 -0.96 2.16
C ALA A 24 -15.42 -1.26 0.66
N ALA A 25 -14.23 -1.60 0.14
CA ALA A 25 -14.08 -2.04 -1.24
C ALA A 25 -14.53 -3.51 -1.35
N ASP A 26 -15.22 -3.84 -2.43
CA ASP A 26 -15.72 -5.19 -2.67
C ASP A 26 -14.55 -6.18 -2.76
N GLY A 27 -14.72 -7.38 -2.22
CA GLY A 27 -13.66 -8.41 -2.15
C GLY A 27 -12.83 -8.38 -0.86
N TYR A 28 -12.95 -7.35 -0.02
CA TYR A 28 -12.38 -7.36 1.33
C TYR A 28 -13.42 -7.70 2.39
N LEU A 29 -13.08 -8.62 3.29
CA LEU A 29 -13.86 -8.86 4.50
C LEU A 29 -13.57 -7.76 5.53
N PRO A 30 -14.57 -6.98 5.97
CA PRO A 30 -14.35 -5.92 6.94
C PRO A 30 -13.80 -6.48 8.26
N SER A 31 -12.60 -6.05 8.66
CA SER A 31 -12.00 -6.42 9.94
C SER A 31 -11.55 -5.18 10.69
N ARG A 32 -12.26 -4.83 11.77
CA ARG A 32 -11.95 -3.65 12.60
C ARG A 32 -10.51 -3.68 13.11
N ARG A 33 -10.08 -4.83 13.65
CA ARG A 33 -8.72 -5.01 14.19
C ARG A 33 -7.66 -4.85 13.10
N HIS A 34 -7.90 -5.40 11.91
CA HIS A 34 -6.99 -5.25 10.78
C HIS A 34 -6.87 -3.79 10.34
N ASN A 35 -8.01 -3.14 10.12
CA ASN A 35 -8.07 -1.75 9.69
C ASN A 35 -7.38 -0.84 10.72
N PHE A 36 -7.62 -1.08 12.00
CA PHE A 36 -6.98 -0.33 13.07
C PHE A 36 -5.45 -0.52 13.10
N ALA A 37 -4.96 -1.74 12.92
CA ALA A 37 -3.52 -1.99 12.83
C ALA A 37 -2.87 -1.33 11.61
N MET A 38 -3.56 -1.31 10.47
CA MET A 38 -3.12 -0.58 9.28
C MET A 38 -3.13 0.92 9.48
N GLY A 39 -4.11 1.45 10.22
CA GLY A 39 -4.10 2.82 10.70
C GLY A 39 -2.92 3.15 11.60
N LEU A 40 -2.57 2.27 12.56
CA LEU A 40 -1.38 2.42 13.40
C LEU A 40 -0.09 2.36 12.57
N ALA A 41 -0.01 1.47 11.57
CA ALA A 41 1.13 1.39 10.67
C ALA A 41 1.33 2.68 9.88
N SER A 42 0.27 3.24 9.29
CA SER A 42 0.34 4.51 8.57
C SER A 42 0.76 5.66 9.48
N MET A 43 0.25 5.71 10.71
CA MET A 43 0.67 6.70 11.71
C MET A 43 2.17 6.56 12.05
N HIS A 44 2.66 5.33 12.22
CA HIS A 44 4.06 5.05 12.53
C HIS A 44 4.96 5.51 11.38
N ILE A 45 4.62 5.11 10.15
CA ILE A 45 5.31 5.53 8.93
C ILE A 45 5.30 7.06 8.80
N ALA A 46 4.15 7.70 9.04
CA ALA A 46 4.04 9.15 8.95
C ALA A 46 4.95 9.87 9.96
N GLN A 47 4.99 9.41 11.21
CA GLN A 47 5.86 9.97 12.25
C GLN A 47 7.36 9.75 11.95
N LEU A 48 7.72 8.56 11.46
CA LEU A 48 9.09 8.24 11.08
C LEU A 48 9.56 9.13 9.92
N LEU A 49 8.74 9.22 8.87
CA LEU A 49 9.05 10.00 7.69
C LEU A 49 9.06 11.50 7.98
N ASP A 50 8.13 12.02 8.78
CA ASP A 50 8.15 13.44 9.19
C ASP A 50 9.42 13.81 9.95
N LYS A 51 9.89 12.94 10.87
CA LYS A 51 11.20 13.11 11.53
C LYS A 51 12.31 13.13 10.49
N ARG A 52 12.28 12.20 9.53
CA ARG A 52 13.30 12.06 8.49
C ARG A 52 13.34 13.25 7.54
N TRP A 53 12.19 13.77 7.11
CA TRP A 53 12.08 14.95 6.27
C TRP A 53 12.68 16.18 6.95
N ARG A 54 12.50 16.32 8.27
CA ARG A 54 13.13 17.39 9.05
C ARG A 54 14.65 17.26 9.07
N GLU A 55 15.19 16.05 9.22
CA GLU A 55 16.64 15.81 9.17
C GLU A 55 17.24 16.15 7.79
N ILE A 56 16.57 15.72 6.71
CA ILE A 56 16.96 16.01 5.32
C ILE A 56 16.95 17.52 5.07
N ARG A 57 15.93 18.24 5.53
CA ARG A 57 15.82 19.70 5.36
C ARG A 57 16.89 20.48 6.12
N LEU A 58 17.30 19.97 7.27
CA LEU A 58 18.36 20.59 8.08
C LEU A 58 19.77 20.26 7.58
N ASN A 59 19.91 19.57 6.43
CA ASN A 59 21.18 19.09 5.89
C ASN A 59 22.05 18.40 6.94
N LYS A 60 21.44 17.75 7.94
CA LYS A 60 22.19 16.95 8.90
C LYS A 60 22.90 15.86 8.11
N GLN A 61 24.14 15.55 8.48
CA GLN A 61 24.86 14.45 7.86
C GLN A 61 24.05 13.18 8.12
N ILE A 62 23.40 12.69 7.07
CA ILE A 62 22.55 11.52 7.10
C ILE A 62 23.47 10.33 6.86
N ASP A 63 23.61 9.49 7.88
CA ASP A 63 24.53 8.35 7.88
C ASP A 63 24.15 7.28 6.84
N ARG A 64 22.84 7.13 6.56
CA ARG A 64 22.32 6.15 5.59
C ARG A 64 21.07 6.68 4.90
N SER A 65 20.93 6.53 3.58
CA SER A 65 19.68 6.83 2.85
C SER A 65 18.54 5.94 3.36
N LEU A 66 17.32 6.49 3.44
CA LEU A 66 16.17 5.68 3.83
C LEU A 66 15.79 4.76 2.66
N ASP A 67 15.64 3.47 2.92
CA ASP A 67 15.18 2.48 1.95
C ASP A 67 13.64 2.36 2.00
N TRP A 68 12.98 2.31 0.84
CA TRP A 68 11.53 2.09 0.78
C TRP A 68 11.14 0.77 1.44
N ARG A 69 12.01 -0.25 1.35
CA ARG A 69 11.75 -1.56 1.95
C ARG A 69 11.67 -1.49 3.47
N GLU A 70 12.44 -0.61 4.10
CA GLU A 70 12.39 -0.36 5.56
C GLU A 70 11.04 0.24 5.96
N VAL A 71 10.49 1.16 5.15
CA VAL A 71 9.15 1.73 5.36
C VAL A 71 8.07 0.66 5.24
N PHE A 72 8.17 -0.21 4.23
CA PHE A 72 7.24 -1.33 4.04
C PHE A 72 7.29 -2.34 5.19
N ASN A 73 8.48 -2.63 5.72
CA ASN A 73 8.65 -3.56 6.83
C ASN A 73 7.84 -3.15 8.07
N ILE A 74 7.63 -1.85 8.30
CA ILE A 74 6.78 -1.35 9.39
C ILE A 74 5.34 -1.84 9.20
N ALA A 75 4.74 -1.59 8.03
CA ALA A 75 3.38 -2.02 7.75
C ALA A 75 3.23 -3.56 7.76
N ILE A 76 4.24 -4.29 7.28
CA ILE A 76 4.26 -5.75 7.32
C ILE A 76 4.25 -6.26 8.77
N GLN A 77 4.99 -5.63 9.68
CA GLN A 77 4.98 -6.00 11.10
C GLN A 77 3.58 -5.89 11.71
N TYR A 78 2.90 -4.75 11.54
CA TYR A 78 1.52 -4.59 12.02
C TYR A 78 0.57 -5.61 11.40
N ARG A 79 0.72 -5.88 10.10
CA ARG A 79 -0.13 -6.84 9.38
C ARG A 79 0.06 -8.27 9.90
N ARG A 80 1.29 -8.66 10.29
CA ARG A 80 1.59 -9.97 10.92
C ARG A 80 1.04 -10.09 12.34
N LEU A 81 0.97 -8.98 13.10
CA LEU A 81 0.45 -8.98 14.48
C LEU A 81 -1.06 -9.13 14.58
N VAL A 82 -1.80 -8.74 13.53
CA VAL A 82 -3.27 -8.86 13.50
C VAL A 82 -3.69 -10.32 13.34
N ASP A 83 -2.99 -11.05 12.49
CA ASP A 83 -3.32 -12.41 12.10
C ASP A 83 -2.04 -13.25 12.02
N PRO A 84 -1.57 -13.77 13.17
CA PRO A 84 -0.34 -14.56 13.24
C PRO A 84 -0.44 -15.90 12.49
N GLU A 85 -1.66 -16.41 12.27
CA GLU A 85 -1.91 -17.67 11.56
C GLU A 85 -1.75 -17.51 10.04
N GLN A 86 -1.82 -16.27 9.53
CA GLN A 86 -1.56 -15.95 8.13
C GLN A 86 -0.30 -15.09 7.98
N PRO A 87 0.90 -15.69 8.17
CA PRO A 87 2.13 -14.94 8.05
C PRO A 87 2.36 -14.49 6.61
N ILE A 88 2.81 -13.25 6.46
CA ILE A 88 3.13 -12.64 5.18
C ILE A 88 4.63 -12.52 5.06
N PHE A 89 5.19 -12.87 3.90
CA PHE A 89 6.62 -12.76 3.64
C PHE A 89 6.86 -12.03 2.32
N TRP A 90 8.07 -11.51 2.19
CA TRP A 90 8.56 -11.04 0.91
C TRP A 90 8.76 -12.23 -0.02
N VAL A 91 8.27 -12.10 -1.25
CA VAL A 91 8.37 -13.14 -2.29
C VAL A 91 9.84 -13.44 -2.61
N ASP A 92 10.71 -12.42 -2.61
CA ASP A 92 12.16 -12.57 -2.84
C ASP A 92 12.91 -13.38 -1.75
N LYS A 93 12.20 -13.76 -0.67
CA LYS A 93 12.70 -14.64 0.39
C LYS A 93 12.11 -16.05 0.35
N MET A 94 11.22 -16.33 -0.61
CA MET A 94 10.63 -17.66 -0.75
C MET A 94 11.57 -18.61 -1.50
N PRO A 95 11.57 -19.93 -1.19
CA PRO A 95 12.42 -20.90 -1.89
C PRO A 95 12.20 -20.88 -3.41
N ASP A 96 10.94 -20.86 -3.85
CA ASP A 96 10.58 -20.95 -5.27
C ASP A 96 11.06 -19.73 -6.08
N TYR A 97 11.27 -18.58 -5.43
CA TYR A 97 11.83 -17.39 -6.08
C TYR A 97 13.25 -17.62 -6.62
N SER A 98 13.99 -18.56 -6.04
CA SER A 98 15.35 -18.89 -6.50
C SER A 98 15.38 -19.78 -7.75
N THR A 99 14.23 -20.29 -8.19
CA THR A 99 14.08 -21.08 -9.42
C THR A 99 14.01 -20.19 -10.66
N GLU A 100 14.20 -20.77 -11.84
CA GLU A 100 14.01 -20.04 -13.11
C GLU A 100 12.55 -19.64 -13.36
N GLU A 101 11.60 -20.47 -12.90
CA GLU A 101 10.16 -20.20 -13.00
C GLU A 101 9.75 -19.03 -12.08
N GLY A 102 10.42 -18.89 -10.94
CA GLY A 102 10.12 -17.86 -9.95
C GLY A 102 8.87 -18.19 -9.13
N TYR A 103 8.40 -17.21 -8.35
CA TYR A 103 7.22 -17.38 -7.51
C TYR A 103 5.96 -16.88 -8.22
N HIS A 104 4.93 -17.73 -8.28
CA HIS A 104 3.67 -17.41 -8.94
C HIS A 104 2.63 -16.93 -7.93
N THR A 105 2.05 -15.75 -8.18
CA THR A 105 0.91 -15.22 -7.44
C THR A 105 -0.32 -15.26 -8.33
N GLU A 106 -1.33 -16.02 -7.92
CA GLU A 106 -2.60 -16.12 -8.64
C GLU A 106 -3.73 -15.41 -7.89
N ILE A 107 -4.46 -14.54 -8.59
CA ILE A 107 -5.67 -13.89 -8.12
C ILE A 107 -6.84 -14.48 -8.90
N ASN A 108 -7.64 -15.32 -8.25
CA ASN A 108 -8.76 -16.04 -8.84
C ASN A 108 -10.08 -15.30 -8.57
N PHE A 109 -10.89 -15.05 -9.60
CA PHE A 109 -12.10 -14.22 -9.45
C PHE A 109 -13.39 -15.05 -9.33
N ILE A 110 -13.73 -15.91 -10.29
CA ILE A 110 -14.95 -16.74 -10.23
C ILE A 110 -14.75 -18.05 -11.00
N LYS A 111 -15.38 -19.10 -10.46
CA LYS A 111 -15.53 -20.45 -11.02
C LYS A 111 -17.03 -20.73 -11.23
N GLU A 112 -17.59 -20.37 -12.39
CA GLU A 112 -18.99 -20.66 -12.73
C GLU A 112 -19.10 -21.57 -13.96
N GLU A 113 -20.20 -22.33 -14.05
CA GLU A 113 -20.59 -23.04 -15.27
C GLU A 113 -20.88 -21.99 -16.36
N ALA A 114 -20.16 -22.08 -17.48
CA ALA A 114 -20.35 -21.16 -18.59
C ALA A 114 -21.77 -21.29 -19.16
N LYS A 115 -22.65 -20.34 -18.84
CA LYS A 115 -24.00 -20.25 -19.45
C LYS A 115 -23.99 -19.72 -20.89
N ARG A 116 -22.83 -19.32 -21.41
CA ARG A 116 -22.66 -18.74 -22.75
C ARG A 116 -21.56 -19.49 -23.52
N ASN A 117 -21.66 -19.49 -24.85
CA ASN A 117 -20.63 -19.97 -25.77
C ASN A 117 -19.36 -19.11 -25.66
N ILE A 118 -18.56 -19.35 -24.64
CA ILE A 118 -17.23 -18.79 -24.45
C ILE A 118 -16.23 -19.77 -25.09
N ASN A 119 -15.22 -19.25 -25.79
CA ASN A 119 -14.16 -20.01 -26.46
C ASN A 119 -13.72 -21.23 -25.62
N GLU A 120 -13.78 -22.43 -26.21
CA GLU A 120 -13.49 -23.70 -25.54
C GLU A 120 -12.02 -23.82 -25.13
N ASN A 121 -11.12 -23.12 -25.82
CA ASN A 121 -9.67 -23.24 -25.63
C ASN A 121 -9.10 -22.28 -24.57
N GLY A 122 -9.92 -21.42 -23.97
CA GLY A 122 -9.45 -20.36 -23.07
C GLY A 122 -8.57 -19.33 -23.79
N PHE A 123 -7.91 -18.45 -23.03
CA PHE A 123 -6.88 -17.54 -23.55
C PHE A 123 -5.92 -17.09 -22.45
N MET A 124 -4.74 -16.62 -22.85
CA MET A 124 -3.76 -15.97 -22.00
C MET A 124 -3.31 -14.67 -22.66
N VAL A 125 -3.33 -13.57 -21.93
CA VAL A 125 -2.88 -12.25 -22.41
C VAL A 125 -1.88 -11.68 -21.42
N SER A 126 -0.66 -11.36 -21.89
CA SER A 126 0.34 -10.64 -21.11
C SER A 126 0.05 -9.14 -21.11
N THR A 127 0.14 -8.51 -19.94
CA THR A 127 0.19 -7.05 -19.82
C THR A 127 1.64 -6.58 -19.76
N GLN A 128 1.85 -5.31 -20.12
CA GLN A 128 3.17 -4.68 -20.09
C GLN A 128 3.11 -3.36 -19.36
N VAL A 129 4.14 -3.09 -18.56
CA VAL A 129 4.23 -1.94 -17.67
C VAL A 129 5.31 -0.99 -18.18
N PRO A 130 5.02 0.27 -18.49
CA PRO A 130 6.05 1.20 -18.99
C PRO A 130 7.08 1.54 -17.91
N SER A 131 8.36 1.59 -18.28
CA SER A 131 9.42 2.10 -17.40
C SER A 131 9.32 3.61 -17.25
N SER A 132 9.66 4.14 -16.08
CA SER A 132 9.82 5.58 -15.87
C SER A 132 11.26 6.05 -16.12
N ARG A 133 12.17 5.10 -16.35
CA ARG A 133 13.62 5.31 -16.45
C ARG A 133 14.16 5.12 -17.87
N SER A 134 13.44 4.40 -18.72
CA SER A 134 13.80 4.11 -20.11
C SER A 134 12.55 4.03 -20.99
N ASP A 135 12.75 3.92 -22.30
CA ASP A 135 11.68 3.67 -23.27
C ASP A 135 11.23 2.20 -23.30
N GLU A 136 11.75 1.36 -22.40
CA GLU A 136 11.42 -0.06 -22.32
C GLU A 136 10.11 -0.32 -21.55
N ARG A 137 9.58 -1.53 -21.71
CA ARG A 137 8.41 -2.01 -20.98
C ARG A 137 8.77 -3.25 -20.19
N LEU A 138 8.42 -3.25 -18.92
CA LEU A 138 8.56 -4.36 -17.99
C LEU A 138 7.42 -5.36 -18.20
N ASP A 139 7.68 -6.62 -17.89
CA ASP A 139 6.64 -7.66 -17.88
C ASP A 139 5.62 -7.38 -16.77
N GLY A 140 4.35 -7.30 -17.16
CA GLY A 140 3.21 -7.12 -16.25
C GLY A 140 2.68 -8.45 -15.72
N SER A 141 1.36 -8.54 -15.64
CA SER A 141 0.61 -9.74 -15.25
C SER A 141 0.10 -10.50 -16.47
N MET A 142 -0.17 -11.79 -16.31
CA MET A 142 -0.92 -12.59 -17.27
C MET A 142 -2.39 -12.64 -16.87
N VAL A 143 -3.28 -12.21 -17.75
CA VAL A 143 -4.73 -12.45 -17.63
C VAL A 143 -5.02 -13.80 -18.28
N VAL A 144 -5.55 -14.73 -17.49
CA VAL A 144 -5.78 -16.12 -17.88
C VAL A 144 -7.25 -16.45 -17.77
N LEU A 145 -7.82 -16.97 -18.85
CA LEU A 145 -9.11 -17.65 -18.87
C LEU A 145 -8.86 -19.10 -19.23
N SER A 146 -9.12 -20.03 -18.31
CA SER A 146 -8.94 -21.46 -18.53
C SER A 146 -10.22 -22.24 -18.21
N ARG A 147 -10.36 -23.42 -18.81
CA ARG A 147 -11.44 -24.37 -18.50
C ARG A 147 -10.84 -25.58 -17.80
N ASP A 148 -11.39 -25.95 -16.65
CA ASP A 148 -10.97 -27.16 -15.95
C ASP A 148 -11.66 -28.42 -16.52
N ASN A 149 -11.18 -29.60 -16.11
CA ASN A 149 -11.72 -30.89 -16.52
C ASN A 149 -13.20 -31.10 -16.12
N SER A 150 -13.76 -30.25 -15.27
CA SER A 150 -15.16 -30.26 -14.85
C SER A 150 -16.01 -29.23 -15.62
N ASN A 151 -15.52 -28.73 -16.76
CA ASN A 151 -16.14 -27.67 -17.58
C ASN A 151 -16.35 -26.33 -16.85
N LYS A 152 -15.67 -26.09 -15.74
CA LYS A 152 -15.74 -24.83 -15.02
C LYS A 152 -14.71 -23.87 -15.58
N MET A 153 -15.17 -22.67 -15.93
CA MET A 153 -14.27 -21.60 -16.37
C MET A 153 -13.63 -20.94 -15.15
N THR A 154 -12.32 -20.71 -15.21
CA THR A 154 -11.57 -19.97 -14.20
C THR A 154 -10.99 -18.72 -14.85
N PHE A 155 -11.33 -17.56 -14.30
CA PHE A 155 -10.66 -16.30 -14.62
C PHE A 155 -9.65 -15.97 -13.52
N ALA A 156 -8.39 -15.81 -13.92
CA ALA A 156 -7.29 -15.56 -13.03
C ALA A 156 -6.36 -14.47 -13.57
N ILE A 157 -5.74 -13.72 -12.66
CA ILE A 157 -4.57 -12.90 -12.95
C ILE A 157 -3.37 -13.59 -12.32
N SER A 158 -2.37 -13.93 -13.13
CA SER A 158 -1.14 -14.59 -12.70
C SER A 158 0.04 -13.63 -12.81
N ILE A 159 0.78 -13.46 -11.72
CA ILE A 159 1.97 -12.60 -11.63
C ILE A 159 3.15 -13.48 -11.26
N VAL A 160 4.19 -13.44 -12.09
CA VAL A 160 5.41 -14.23 -11.89
C VAL A 160 6.50 -13.33 -11.34
N ASN A 161 7.14 -13.74 -10.26
CA ASN A 161 8.24 -13.03 -9.63
C ASN A 161 9.50 -13.88 -9.70
N ASN A 162 10.33 -13.62 -10.72
CA ASN A 162 11.69 -14.16 -10.81
C ASN A 162 12.72 -13.05 -10.53
N LYS A 163 13.99 -13.46 -10.39
CA LYS A 163 15.08 -12.54 -10.00
C LYS A 163 15.23 -11.35 -10.96
N ALA A 164 15.20 -11.60 -12.27
CA ALA A 164 15.41 -10.56 -13.28
C ALA A 164 14.27 -9.52 -13.25
N ARG A 165 13.02 -9.98 -13.27
CA ARG A 165 11.84 -9.12 -13.21
C ARG A 165 11.81 -8.30 -11.92
N THR A 166 12.03 -8.93 -10.78
CA THR A 166 12.04 -8.23 -9.49
C THR A 166 13.11 -7.15 -9.41
N GLN A 167 14.30 -7.37 -9.99
CA GLN A 167 15.36 -6.36 -10.04
C GLN A 167 14.95 -5.13 -10.87
N LEU A 168 14.26 -5.32 -12.00
CA LEU A 168 13.75 -4.22 -12.81
C LEU A 168 12.70 -3.39 -12.05
N TYR A 169 11.75 -4.04 -11.38
CA TYR A 169 10.76 -3.33 -10.58
C TYR A 169 11.38 -2.65 -9.36
N HIS A 170 12.34 -3.28 -8.66
CA HIS A 170 13.06 -2.64 -7.56
C HIS A 170 13.78 -1.38 -8.04
N ALA A 171 14.41 -1.43 -9.22
CA ALA A 171 15.03 -0.27 -9.84
C ALA A 171 14.04 0.88 -10.11
N GLU A 172 12.82 0.60 -10.55
CA GLU A 172 11.75 1.62 -10.69
C GLU A 172 11.33 2.18 -9.32
N ILE A 173 11.08 1.31 -8.34
CA ILE A 173 10.62 1.71 -7.00
C ILE A 173 11.69 2.55 -6.29
N ASP A 174 12.97 2.15 -6.36
CA ASP A 174 14.10 2.91 -5.83
C ASP A 174 14.18 4.31 -6.45
N ALA A 175 14.06 4.39 -7.78
CA ALA A 175 14.11 5.67 -8.50
C ALA A 175 12.96 6.59 -8.07
N VAL A 176 11.73 6.08 -8.03
CA VAL A 176 10.55 6.86 -7.64
C VAL A 176 10.63 7.27 -6.17
N PHE A 177 11.07 6.38 -5.27
CA PHE A 177 11.22 6.72 -3.86
C PHE A 177 12.28 7.80 -3.64
N ASN A 178 13.41 7.74 -4.35
CA ASN A 178 14.40 8.81 -4.34
C ASN A 178 13.85 10.15 -4.87
N GLN A 179 13.03 10.12 -5.92
CA GLN A 179 12.35 11.32 -6.41
C GLN A 179 11.40 11.92 -5.36
N ILE A 180 10.68 11.10 -4.59
CA ILE A 180 9.85 11.58 -3.45
C ILE A 180 10.74 12.30 -2.43
N GLN A 181 11.89 11.71 -2.06
CA GLN A 181 12.81 12.32 -1.09
C GLN A 181 13.34 13.67 -1.59
N GLU A 182 13.73 13.77 -2.86
CA GLU A 182 14.23 15.00 -3.48
C GLU A 182 13.16 16.09 -3.60
N GLU A 183 11.94 15.74 -4.00
CA GLU A 183 10.82 16.68 -4.02
C GLU A 183 10.55 17.23 -2.62
N ILE A 184 10.56 16.37 -1.59
CA ILE A 184 10.35 16.80 -0.19
C ILE A 184 11.49 17.67 0.34
N LYS A 185 12.74 17.44 -0.11
CA LYS A 185 13.88 18.30 0.19
C LYS A 185 13.70 19.69 -0.42
N ARG A 186 13.22 19.79 -1.68
CA ARG A 186 12.95 21.07 -2.37
C ARG A 186 11.86 21.89 -1.67
N ILE A 187 10.87 21.25 -1.07
CA ILE A 187 9.80 21.92 -0.29
C ILE A 187 10.37 22.80 0.84
N GLY A 188 11.52 22.44 1.43
CA GLY A 188 12.14 23.20 2.52
C GLY A 188 12.77 24.55 2.13
N ILE A 189 12.92 24.85 0.84
CA ILE A 189 13.69 26.01 0.33
C ILE A 189 12.77 27.18 -0.09
N GLY A 190 11.53 27.24 0.42
CA GLY A 190 10.65 28.40 0.22
C GLY A 190 9.89 28.44 -1.11
N LYS A 191 9.75 27.32 -1.82
CA LYS A 191 8.80 27.21 -2.94
C LYS A 191 7.42 26.80 -2.44
N ALA A 192 6.39 27.43 -3.00
CA ALA A 192 5.00 27.09 -2.76
C ALA A 192 4.77 25.58 -3.03
N LEU A 193 3.93 25.00 -2.19
CA LEU A 193 3.60 23.58 -2.11
C LEU A 193 3.04 23.06 -3.46
N ASN A 194 3.85 22.40 -4.31
CA ASN A 194 3.27 21.53 -5.35
C ASN A 194 3.13 20.12 -4.78
N THR A 195 2.24 19.94 -3.81
CA THR A 195 1.99 18.61 -3.23
C THR A 195 1.50 17.63 -4.28
N ASP A 196 0.91 18.12 -5.37
CA ASP A 196 0.40 17.26 -6.44
C ASP A 196 1.53 16.47 -7.12
N SER A 197 2.72 17.08 -7.26
CA SER A 197 3.94 16.40 -7.76
C SER A 197 4.37 15.25 -6.84
N VAL A 198 4.39 15.48 -5.52
CA VAL A 198 4.72 14.43 -4.54
C VAL A 198 3.67 13.32 -4.56
N MET A 199 2.39 13.69 -4.64
CA MET A 199 1.29 12.75 -4.75
C MET A 199 1.40 11.88 -6.00
N ASP A 200 1.73 12.46 -7.16
CA ASP A 200 1.96 11.70 -8.39
C ASP A 200 3.03 10.64 -8.18
N LYS A 201 4.17 11.00 -7.59
CA LYS A 201 5.25 10.04 -7.33
C LYS A 201 4.88 8.96 -6.32
N ILE A 202 4.11 9.28 -5.27
CA ILE A 202 3.59 8.26 -4.34
C ILE A 202 2.72 7.25 -5.09
N LEU A 203 1.82 7.73 -5.96
CA LEU A 203 0.93 6.88 -6.74
C LEU A 203 1.66 6.11 -7.84
N THR A 204 2.68 6.69 -8.48
CA THR A 204 3.60 5.97 -9.38
C THR A 204 4.30 4.83 -8.65
N MET A 205 4.79 5.08 -7.42
CA MET A 205 5.43 4.04 -6.62
C MET A 205 4.43 2.92 -6.29
N MET A 206 3.21 3.27 -5.88
CA MET A 206 2.14 2.28 -5.66
C MET A 206 1.86 1.45 -6.91
N TYR A 207 1.79 2.08 -8.08
CA TYR A 207 1.55 1.42 -9.36
C TYR A 207 2.60 0.33 -9.65
N TYR A 208 3.89 0.64 -9.51
CA TYR A 208 4.95 -0.36 -9.70
C TYR A 208 4.89 -1.48 -8.67
N ILE A 209 4.60 -1.17 -7.41
CA ILE A 209 4.54 -2.18 -6.35
C ILE A 209 3.31 -3.09 -6.52
N TYR A 210 2.18 -2.56 -6.97
CA TYR A 210 1.01 -3.37 -7.32
C TYR A 210 1.26 -4.29 -8.52
N ASN A 211 2.00 -3.83 -9.53
CA ASN A 211 2.36 -4.69 -10.65
C ASN A 211 3.42 -5.75 -10.28
N LEU A 212 4.27 -5.49 -9.28
CA LEU A 212 5.22 -6.46 -8.75
C LEU A 212 4.58 -7.50 -7.81
N MET A 213 3.62 -7.10 -6.96
CA MET A 213 3.08 -7.92 -5.86
C MET A 213 4.19 -8.59 -5.03
N PRO A 214 5.02 -7.82 -4.31
CA PRO A 214 6.24 -8.35 -3.70
C PRO A 214 6.00 -9.17 -2.43
N LEU A 215 4.76 -9.26 -1.93
CA LEU A 215 4.40 -10.05 -0.76
C LEU A 215 3.58 -11.27 -1.15
N THR A 216 3.72 -12.35 -0.39
CA THR A 216 2.97 -13.59 -0.66
C THR A 216 1.46 -13.44 -0.50
N LYS A 217 1.03 -12.55 0.40
CA LYS A 217 -0.39 -12.18 0.64
C LYS A 217 -0.47 -10.76 1.17
N GLY A 218 -1.66 -10.17 1.17
CA GLY A 218 -1.93 -8.90 1.84
C GLY A 218 -1.25 -7.67 1.25
N ASN A 219 -0.80 -7.74 -0.01
CA ASN A 219 -0.18 -6.63 -0.74
C ASN A 219 -1.00 -5.35 -0.64
N SER A 220 -2.29 -5.41 -0.95
CA SER A 220 -3.16 -4.23 -0.98
C SER A 220 -3.24 -3.45 0.32
N ALA A 221 -3.41 -4.12 1.45
CA ALA A 221 -3.46 -3.47 2.75
C ALA A 221 -2.12 -2.79 3.09
N VAL A 222 -1.00 -3.47 2.84
CA VAL A 222 0.35 -2.96 3.14
C VAL A 222 0.70 -1.77 2.24
N ILE A 223 0.56 -1.92 0.92
CA ILE A 223 0.89 -0.88 -0.07
C ILE A 223 0.10 0.40 0.21
N TYR A 224 -1.21 0.26 0.41
CA TYR A 224 -2.07 1.41 0.68
C TYR A 224 -1.75 2.07 2.03
N SER A 225 -1.44 1.29 3.08
CA SER A 225 -1.04 1.84 4.38
C SER A 225 0.26 2.64 4.31
N VAL A 226 1.24 2.16 3.54
CA VAL A 226 2.50 2.87 3.31
C VAL A 226 2.23 4.20 2.59
N ALA A 227 1.44 4.17 1.52
CA ALA A 227 1.07 5.38 0.79
C ALA A 227 0.37 6.42 1.69
N VAL A 228 -0.63 6.00 2.46
CA VAL A 228 -1.30 6.87 3.44
C VAL A 228 -0.30 7.44 4.47
N GLY A 229 0.65 6.64 4.94
CA GLY A 229 1.71 7.11 5.84
C GLY A 229 2.60 8.19 5.21
N ILE A 230 3.03 8.00 3.95
CA ILE A 230 3.82 9.00 3.23
C ILE A 230 3.00 10.28 3.01
N ILE A 231 1.73 10.18 2.61
CA ILE A 231 0.81 11.31 2.44
C ILE A 231 0.67 12.10 3.75
N MET A 232 0.48 11.41 4.87
CA MET A 232 0.34 12.03 6.18
C MET A 232 1.63 12.71 6.66
N SER A 233 2.80 12.20 6.27
CA SER A 233 4.10 12.82 6.58
C SER A 233 4.32 14.19 5.93
N VAL A 234 3.55 14.51 4.87
CA VAL A 234 3.56 15.82 4.20
C VAL A 234 2.34 16.69 4.55
N ASN A 235 1.71 16.42 5.71
CA ASN A 235 0.54 17.13 6.23
C ASN A 235 -0.69 17.09 5.31
N LYS A 236 -0.90 15.96 4.64
CA LYS A 236 -2.10 15.67 3.82
C LYS A 236 -2.86 14.49 4.41
N PHE A 237 -4.15 14.38 4.04
CA PHE A 237 -5.02 13.31 4.52
C PHE A 237 -5.97 12.83 3.42
N VAL A 238 -6.29 11.54 3.45
CA VAL A 238 -7.22 10.88 2.53
C VAL A 238 -8.63 11.01 3.10
N PHE A 239 -9.51 11.71 2.38
CA PHE A 239 -10.90 11.87 2.80
C PHE A 239 -11.90 11.08 1.94
N GLY A 240 -11.46 10.64 0.78
CA GLY A 240 -12.29 9.87 -0.15
C GLY A 240 -12.35 8.39 0.22
N LYS A 241 -13.11 7.65 -0.59
CA LYS A 241 -13.30 6.21 -0.46
C LYS A 241 -13.17 5.59 -1.85
N ILE A 242 -12.65 4.36 -1.89
CA ILE A 242 -12.68 3.56 -3.11
C ILE A 242 -14.15 3.21 -3.40
N PRO A 243 -14.65 3.43 -4.63
CA PRO A 243 -16.03 3.09 -4.99
C PRO A 243 -16.33 1.60 -4.81
N SER A 244 -17.59 1.26 -4.54
CA SER A 244 -18.06 -0.12 -4.59
C SER A 244 -17.79 -0.74 -5.97
N GLY A 245 -17.47 -2.02 -6.00
CA GLY A 245 -17.10 -2.76 -7.22
C GLY A 245 -15.68 -2.49 -7.73
N LYS A 246 -14.87 -1.69 -7.02
CA LYS A 246 -13.51 -1.33 -7.44
C LYS A 246 -12.45 -1.84 -6.48
N LEU A 247 -11.35 -2.32 -7.05
CA LEU A 247 -10.15 -2.76 -6.35
C LEU A 247 -8.96 -1.96 -6.86
N LEU A 248 -8.22 -1.32 -5.94
CA LEU A 248 -7.13 -0.42 -6.33
C LEU A 248 -6.00 -1.15 -7.05
N GLU A 249 -5.67 -2.36 -6.59
CA GLU A 249 -4.69 -3.22 -7.27
C GLU A 249 -5.10 -3.58 -8.70
N MET A 250 -6.40 -3.76 -8.95
CA MET A 250 -6.90 -4.06 -10.30
C MET A 250 -6.78 -2.86 -11.22
N GLU A 251 -7.06 -1.65 -10.74
CA GLU A 251 -6.83 -0.45 -11.52
C GLU A 251 -5.33 -0.26 -11.84
N ALA A 252 -4.43 -0.60 -10.91
CA ALA A 252 -2.99 -0.55 -11.19
C ALA A 252 -2.55 -1.60 -12.23
N ILE A 253 -3.07 -2.82 -12.14
CA ILE A 253 -2.70 -3.92 -13.05
C ILE A 253 -3.27 -3.70 -14.46
N LEU A 254 -4.49 -3.16 -14.57
CA LEU A 254 -5.25 -3.08 -15.83
C LEU A 254 -5.17 -1.72 -16.54
N SER A 255 -4.72 -0.65 -15.87
CA SER A 255 -4.63 0.70 -16.47
C SER A 255 -3.57 0.87 -17.55
N GLY A 256 -2.58 -0.03 -17.62
CA GLY A 256 -1.54 -0.05 -18.67
C GLY A 256 -0.46 1.05 -18.56
N ALA A 257 -0.69 2.11 -17.79
CA ALA A 257 0.30 3.16 -17.52
C ALA A 257 0.05 3.88 -16.17
N PRO A 258 1.10 4.41 -15.51
CA PRO A 258 0.97 5.14 -14.26
C PRO A 258 -0.04 6.31 -14.31
N ASP A 259 -0.03 7.12 -15.38
CA ASP A 259 -0.85 8.34 -15.46
C ASP A 259 -2.36 8.05 -15.39
N ALA A 260 -2.80 6.97 -16.04
CA ALA A 260 -4.19 6.53 -16.00
C ALA A 260 -4.59 6.06 -14.58
N PHE A 261 -3.71 5.29 -13.92
CA PHE A 261 -3.90 4.88 -12.52
C PHE A 261 -3.96 6.07 -11.57
N ILE A 262 -3.04 7.03 -11.74
CA ILE A 262 -2.91 8.23 -10.91
C ILE A 262 -4.19 9.06 -10.99
N LEU A 263 -4.71 9.31 -12.20
CA LEU A 263 -5.91 10.12 -12.42
C LEU A 263 -7.11 9.56 -11.64
N VAL A 264 -7.37 8.27 -11.78
CA VAL A 264 -8.49 7.57 -11.12
C VAL A 264 -8.29 7.56 -9.60
N THR A 265 -7.08 7.22 -9.15
CA THR A 265 -6.77 7.07 -7.73
C THR A 265 -6.80 8.39 -6.97
N LYS A 266 -6.28 9.48 -7.57
CA LYS A 266 -6.34 10.82 -6.96
C LYS A 266 -7.78 11.23 -6.68
N ASN A 267 -8.68 10.99 -7.64
CA ASN A 267 -10.10 11.30 -7.48
C ASN A 267 -10.72 10.49 -6.34
N TRP A 268 -10.42 9.19 -6.24
CA TRP A 268 -10.95 8.32 -5.17
C TRP A 268 -10.40 8.66 -3.79
N MET A 269 -9.11 8.99 -3.68
CA MET A 269 -8.49 9.30 -2.39
C MET A 269 -8.93 10.68 -1.85
N ASN A 270 -9.29 11.62 -2.73
CA ASN A 270 -9.68 12.99 -2.36
C ASN A 270 -8.74 13.60 -1.29
N VAL A 271 -7.46 13.70 -1.65
CA VAL A 271 -6.40 14.09 -0.72
C VAL A 271 -6.43 15.59 -0.48
N ARG A 272 -6.56 16.00 0.79
CA ARG A 272 -6.64 17.41 1.20
C ARG A 272 -5.64 17.74 2.31
N GLY A 273 -5.46 19.02 2.60
CA GLY A 273 -4.68 19.45 3.77
C GLY A 273 -5.23 18.84 5.06
N ALA A 274 -4.36 18.40 5.96
CA ALA A 274 -4.78 17.93 7.28
C ALA A 274 -4.97 19.13 8.22
N ASP A 275 -6.11 19.19 8.91
CA ASP A 275 -6.39 20.22 9.92
C ASP A 275 -5.47 20.10 11.14
N VAL A 276 -5.09 18.85 11.46
CA VAL A 276 -4.28 18.51 12.62
C VAL A 276 -3.03 17.77 12.15
N PRO A 277 -1.83 18.34 12.36
CA PRO A 277 -0.56 17.69 12.01
C PRO A 277 -0.35 16.38 12.78
N ILE A 278 0.37 15.44 12.16
CA ILE A 278 0.70 14.15 12.78
C ILE A 278 1.53 14.30 14.07
N THR A 279 2.29 15.39 14.17
CA THR A 279 3.22 15.69 15.27
C THR A 279 2.54 16.02 16.59
N ILE A 280 1.22 16.28 16.59
CA ILE A 280 0.48 16.50 17.84
C ILE A 280 0.33 15.23 18.68
N HIS A 281 0.39 14.07 18.02
CA HIS A 281 0.22 12.78 18.68
C HIS A 281 1.57 12.28 19.23
N PRO A 282 1.56 11.58 20.37
CA PRO A 282 2.79 10.98 20.90
C PRO A 282 3.39 10.00 19.91
N LYS A 283 4.72 9.87 19.91
CA LYS A 283 5.43 8.97 19.01
C LYS A 283 5.09 7.52 19.37
N ILE A 284 4.71 6.73 18.38
CA ILE A 284 4.26 5.35 18.58
C ILE A 284 5.32 4.51 19.29
N TRP A 285 6.59 4.64 18.91
CA TRP A 285 7.68 3.88 19.54
C TRP A 285 8.00 4.31 20.98
N ASP A 286 7.52 5.49 21.43
CA ASP A 286 7.67 5.93 22.83
C ASP A 286 6.52 5.38 23.70
N VAL A 287 5.28 5.38 23.18
CA VAL A 287 4.09 4.94 23.95
C VAL A 287 3.74 3.46 23.78
N LEU A 288 4.16 2.83 22.67
CA LEU A 288 3.97 1.41 22.36
C LEU A 288 5.32 0.74 22.00
N PRO A 289 6.29 0.70 22.94
CA PRO A 289 7.65 0.26 22.64
C PRO A 289 7.77 -1.25 22.39
N THR A 290 6.81 -2.06 22.84
CA THR A 290 6.87 -3.53 22.72
C THR A 290 5.73 -4.09 21.89
N VAL A 291 5.95 -5.28 21.32
CA VAL A 291 4.91 -6.06 20.62
C VAL A 291 3.69 -6.29 21.51
N ARG A 292 3.89 -6.54 22.82
CA ARG A 292 2.81 -6.69 23.80
C ARG A 292 1.93 -5.44 23.84
N ASN A 293 2.52 -4.24 23.93
CA ASN A 293 1.75 -3.00 23.98
C ASN A 293 0.92 -2.79 22.71
N VAL A 294 1.49 -3.10 21.54
CA VAL A 294 0.77 -3.02 20.27
C VAL A 294 -0.41 -3.99 20.27
N VAL A 295 -0.21 -5.25 20.67
CA VAL A 295 -1.28 -6.26 20.74
C VAL A 295 -2.38 -5.87 21.74
N GLU A 296 -2.01 -5.35 22.91
CA GLU A 296 -2.97 -4.84 23.91
C GLU A 296 -3.81 -3.70 23.34
N VAL A 297 -3.18 -2.72 22.69
CA VAL A 297 -3.89 -1.61 22.04
C VAL A 297 -4.83 -2.09 20.94
N LEU A 298 -4.41 -3.05 20.11
CA LEU A 298 -5.25 -3.60 19.05
C LEU A 298 -6.54 -4.26 19.53
N ASN A 299 -6.65 -4.59 20.82
CA ASN A 299 -7.84 -5.17 21.44
C ASN A 299 -8.73 -4.13 22.17
N VAL A 300 -8.38 -2.85 22.09
CA VAL A 300 -9.16 -1.76 22.71
C VAL A 300 -10.45 -1.52 21.94
N ASN A 301 -11.54 -1.28 22.69
CA ASN A 301 -12.78 -0.85 22.08
C ASN A 301 -12.64 0.58 21.52
N THR A 302 -12.63 0.67 20.20
CA THR A 302 -12.48 1.92 19.44
C THR A 302 -13.82 2.55 19.04
N ASP A 303 -14.96 1.95 19.43
CA ASP A 303 -16.30 2.50 19.16
C ASP A 303 -16.54 3.83 19.90
N LEU A 304 -15.78 4.08 20.97
CA LEU A 304 -15.80 5.34 21.71
C LEU A 304 -15.08 6.49 20.98
N CYS A 305 -14.30 6.18 19.94
CA CYS A 305 -13.70 7.19 19.10
C CYS A 305 -14.76 7.78 18.19
N VAL A 306 -15.34 8.91 18.62
CA VAL A 306 -16.35 9.64 17.84
C VAL A 306 -15.80 9.89 16.44
N MET A 307 -16.37 9.20 15.46
CA MET A 307 -16.22 9.53 14.06
C MET A 307 -16.95 10.85 13.86
N PRO A 308 -16.32 11.94 13.40
CA PRO A 308 -17.10 13.06 12.94
C PRO A 308 -18.04 12.52 11.85
N ALA A 309 -19.33 12.88 11.95
CA ALA A 309 -20.26 12.66 10.86
C ALA A 309 -19.61 13.22 9.60
N ASN A 310 -19.46 12.40 8.56
CA ASN A 310 -19.03 12.92 7.26
C ASN A 310 -19.96 14.08 6.88
N PRO A 311 -19.43 15.25 6.46
CA PRO A 311 -20.21 16.14 5.62
C PRO A 311 -20.52 15.46 4.28
#